data_AF-A0A7W7RW62-F1
#
_entry.id   AF-A0A7W7RW62-F1
#
_cell.length_a   1.000
_cell.length_b   1.000
_cell.length_c   1.000
_cell.angle_alpha   90.00
_cell.angle_beta   90.00
_cell.angle_gamma   90.00
#
_symmetry.space_group_name_H-M   'P 1'
#
loop_
_entity.id
_entity.type
_entity.pdbx_description
1 polymer ?
#
loop_
_entity_poly.entity_id
_entity_poly.type
_entity_poly.pdbx_seq_one_letter_code
_entity_poly.pdbx_strand_id
1 'polypeptide(L)'
;MKPPPPDAPERFNATTGQAVFCNEDPSRLGFSAAWATYQRRLERNPVTGRASRFSAQCAGWPLPVQEIRLHRTGGSLVLSGHRYESISLYAWTTQMRSAVGGTVFTVNDDMHGSVLREPSCAAKLVSYFTTGRIDRGCDGVPVPES
;
A
#
# COMPACT_ATOMS: atom_id res chain seq x y z
N MET A 1 10.72 -7.06 25.28
CA MET A 1 9.42 -6.49 24.84
C MET A 1 8.36 -6.88 25.84
N LYS A 2 7.53 -5.95 26.33
CA LYS A 2 6.41 -6.25 27.24
C LYS A 2 5.28 -6.92 26.44
N PRO A 3 4.66 -8.00 26.93
CA PRO A 3 3.49 -8.58 26.27
C PRO A 3 2.36 -7.55 26.20
N PRO A 4 1.56 -7.54 25.13
CA PRO A 4 0.44 -6.61 25.00
C PRO A 4 -0.60 -6.84 26.11
N PRO A 5 -1.36 -5.79 26.50
CA PRO A 5 -2.50 -5.93 27.42
C PRO A 5 -3.50 -7.01 26.95
N PRO A 6 -4.19 -7.71 27.85
CA PRO A 6 -5.16 -8.76 27.50
C PRO A 6 -6.31 -8.30 26.59
N ASP A 7 -6.64 -7.01 26.63
CA ASP A 7 -7.69 -6.33 25.85
C ASP A 7 -7.15 -5.54 24.65
N ALA A 8 -5.85 -5.63 24.37
CA ALA A 8 -5.28 -4.97 23.22
C ALA A 8 -5.85 -5.57 21.92
N PRO A 9 -6.19 -4.73 20.93
CA PRO A 9 -6.65 -5.23 19.65
C PRO A 9 -5.59 -6.11 18.99
N GLU A 10 -6.04 -7.16 18.29
CA GLU A 10 -5.16 -8.00 17.50
C GLU A 10 -4.37 -7.14 16.51
N ARG A 11 -3.04 -7.30 16.50
CA ARG A 11 -2.18 -6.57 15.55
C ARG A 11 -2.37 -7.06 14.11
N PHE A 12 -2.78 -8.32 13.94
CA PHE A 12 -2.99 -8.94 12.64
C PHE A 12 -4.01 -10.06 12.75
N ASN A 13 -5.03 -10.00 11.91
CA ASN A 13 -6.05 -11.05 11.77
C ASN A 13 -6.04 -11.58 10.33
N ALA A 14 -5.43 -12.75 10.14
CA ALA A 14 -5.25 -13.34 8.82
C ALA A 14 -6.58 -13.63 8.12
N THR A 15 -7.59 -14.07 8.87
CA THR A 15 -8.92 -14.40 8.37
C THR A 15 -9.62 -13.17 7.82
N THR A 16 -9.65 -12.08 8.60
CA THR A 16 -10.21 -10.80 8.17
C THR A 16 -9.44 -10.24 6.97
N GLY A 17 -8.10 -10.31 7.00
CA GLY A 17 -7.26 -9.85 5.88
C GLY A 17 -7.57 -10.58 4.57
N GLN A 18 -7.69 -11.92 4.60
CA GLN A 18 -8.07 -12.70 3.43
C GLN A 18 -9.49 -12.35 2.96
N ALA A 19 -10.44 -12.24 3.90
CA ALA A 19 -11.83 -11.94 3.56
C ALA A 19 -11.97 -10.57 2.88
N VAL A 20 -11.35 -9.51 3.43
CA VAL A 20 -11.34 -8.17 2.82
C VAL A 20 -10.70 -8.22 1.44
N PHE A 21 -9.51 -8.81 1.32
CA PHE A 21 -8.80 -8.88 0.04
C PHE A 21 -9.63 -9.60 -1.03
N CYS A 22 -10.25 -10.74 -0.70
CA CYS A 22 -11.05 -11.51 -1.64
C CYS A 22 -12.44 -10.93 -1.91
N ASN A 23 -12.95 -10.08 -1.04
CA ASN A 23 -14.22 -9.39 -1.28
C ASN A 23 -14.03 -8.09 -2.08
N GLU A 24 -12.84 -7.51 -2.14
CA GLU A 24 -12.62 -6.20 -2.79
C GLU A 24 -11.85 -6.29 -4.12
N ASP A 25 -11.15 -7.38 -4.41
CA ASP A 25 -10.35 -7.53 -5.65
C ASP A 25 -11.19 -8.10 -6.82
N PRO A 26 -11.56 -7.30 -7.84
CA PRO A 26 -12.31 -7.81 -9.00
C PRO A 26 -11.47 -8.70 -9.91
N SER A 27 -10.13 -8.67 -9.81
CA SER A 27 -9.23 -9.42 -10.69
C SER A 27 -9.07 -10.90 -10.30
N ARG A 28 -9.57 -11.30 -9.12
CA ARG A 28 -9.48 -12.64 -8.49
C ARG A 28 -9.26 -13.77 -9.49
N LEU A 29 -7.99 -14.08 -9.70
CA LEU A 29 -7.61 -15.17 -10.58
C LEU A 29 -7.94 -16.51 -9.92
N GLY A 30 -8.55 -17.41 -10.69
CA GLY A 30 -8.54 -18.83 -10.36
C GLY A 30 -7.10 -19.37 -10.35
N PHE A 31 -6.89 -20.52 -9.70
CA PHE A 31 -5.55 -21.09 -9.49
C PHE A 31 -4.72 -21.16 -10.79
N SER A 32 -5.27 -21.74 -11.87
CA SER A 32 -4.54 -21.93 -13.13
C SER A 32 -4.09 -20.61 -13.75
N ALA A 33 -4.93 -19.57 -13.71
CA ALA A 33 -4.60 -18.25 -14.23
C ALA A 33 -3.57 -17.52 -13.36
N ALA A 34 -3.67 -17.67 -12.03
CA ALA A 34 -2.69 -17.16 -11.09
C ALA A 34 -1.31 -17.81 -11.32
N TRP A 35 -1.28 -19.14 -11.49
CA TRP A 35 -0.06 -19.90 -11.72
C TRP A 35 0.63 -19.49 -13.02
N ALA A 36 -0.12 -19.40 -14.12
CA ALA A 36 0.41 -18.95 -15.40
C ALA A 36 0.94 -17.50 -15.33
N THR A 37 0.28 -16.63 -14.56
CA THR A 37 0.75 -15.25 -14.34
C THR A 37 2.05 -15.21 -13.56
N TYR A 38 2.18 -16.05 -12.53
CA TYR A 38 3.40 -16.18 -11.74
C TYR A 38 4.58 -16.67 -12.59
N GLN A 39 4.39 -17.71 -13.40
CA GLN A 39 5.43 -18.21 -14.31
C GLN A 39 5.91 -17.13 -15.29
N ARG A 40 4.99 -16.39 -15.92
CA ARG A 40 5.36 -15.26 -16.80
C ARG A 40 6.14 -14.17 -16.08
N ARG A 41 5.86 -13.91 -14.80
CA ARG A 41 6.60 -12.92 -14.00
C ARG A 41 8.03 -13.39 -13.72
N LEU A 42 8.20 -14.67 -13.39
CA LEU A 42 9.53 -15.28 -13.19
C LEU A 42 10.39 -15.20 -14.45
N GLU A 43 9.81 -15.47 -15.62
CA GLU A 43 10.52 -15.39 -16.90
C GLU A 43 10.95 -13.97 -17.24
N ARG A 44 10.06 -12.99 -17.06
CA ARG A 44 10.32 -11.58 -17.42
C ARG A 44 11.22 -10.87 -16.43
N ASN A 45 11.18 -11.27 -15.16
CA ASN A 45 11.89 -10.60 -14.07
C ASN A 45 12.50 -11.66 -13.14
N PRO A 46 13.62 -12.30 -13.51
CA PRO A 46 14.14 -13.46 -12.76
C PRO A 46 14.55 -13.12 -11.32
N VAL A 47 14.99 -11.88 -11.05
CA VAL A 47 15.38 -11.44 -9.70
C VAL A 47 14.15 -11.03 -8.88
N THR A 48 13.36 -10.05 -9.34
CA THR A 48 12.21 -9.52 -8.58
C THR A 48 10.97 -10.41 -8.63
N GLY A 49 10.84 -11.24 -9.67
CA GLY A 49 9.78 -12.25 -9.79
C GLY A 49 9.93 -13.37 -8.78
N ARG A 50 11.17 -13.78 -8.44
CA ARG A 50 11.43 -14.75 -7.37
C ARG A 50 11.17 -14.18 -5.98
N ALA A 51 11.44 -12.88 -5.80
CA ALA A 51 11.09 -12.16 -4.57
C ALA A 51 9.57 -11.99 -4.39
N SER A 52 8.82 -11.99 -5.50
CA SER A 52 7.35 -11.95 -5.48
C SER A 52 6.78 -13.32 -5.11
N ARG A 53 5.89 -13.37 -4.11
CA ARG A 53 5.22 -14.62 -3.72
C ARG A 53 4.12 -14.96 -4.73
N PHE A 54 4.02 -16.23 -5.10
CA PHE A 54 2.82 -16.75 -5.76
C PHE A 54 1.62 -16.58 -4.82
N SER A 55 0.49 -16.08 -5.34
CA SER A 55 -0.76 -15.99 -4.60
C SER A 55 -1.92 -16.45 -5.46
N ALA A 56 -2.69 -17.39 -4.93
CA ALA A 56 -4.00 -17.80 -5.40
C ALA A 56 -5.01 -17.82 -4.23
N GLN A 57 -4.80 -16.96 -3.23
CA GLN A 57 -5.50 -17.01 -1.93
C GLN A 57 -7.03 -16.81 -2.01
N CYS A 58 -7.52 -16.29 -3.14
CA CYS A 58 -8.94 -16.09 -3.39
C CYS A 58 -9.55 -17.10 -4.38
N ALA A 59 -8.76 -18.07 -4.86
CA ALA A 59 -9.29 -19.11 -5.74
C ALA A 59 -10.32 -19.95 -4.97
N GLY A 60 -11.55 -20.02 -5.51
CA GLY A 60 -12.66 -20.72 -4.85
C GLY A 60 -13.32 -19.94 -3.71
N TRP A 61 -12.98 -18.66 -3.51
CA TRP A 61 -13.65 -17.83 -2.50
C TRP A 61 -15.16 -17.71 -2.81
N PRO A 62 -16.05 -18.07 -1.87
CA PRO A 62 -17.47 -18.29 -2.18
C PRO A 62 -18.28 -17.00 -2.24
N LEU A 63 -17.76 -15.89 -1.71
CA LEU A 63 -18.49 -14.62 -1.66
C LEU A 63 -18.24 -13.78 -2.93
N PRO A 64 -19.25 -13.01 -3.38
CA PRO A 64 -19.08 -12.10 -4.50
C PRO A 64 -18.16 -10.94 -4.13
N VAL A 65 -17.50 -10.35 -5.13
CA VAL A 65 -16.77 -9.09 -4.93
C VAL A 65 -17.74 -7.95 -4.78
N GLN A 66 -17.36 -7.03 -3.91
CA GLN A 66 -17.95 -5.72 -3.70
C GLN A 66 -16.93 -4.69 -4.16
N GLU A 67 -17.07 -4.22 -5.40
CA GLU A 67 -16.16 -3.22 -5.94
C GLU A 67 -16.32 -1.87 -5.22
N ILE A 68 -15.21 -1.30 -4.80
CA ILE A 68 -15.18 0.05 -4.24
C ILE A 68 -15.31 1.06 -5.37
N ARG A 69 -16.38 1.87 -5.32
CA ARG A 69 -16.54 3.02 -6.22
C ARG A 69 -15.86 4.24 -5.63
N LEU A 70 -14.78 4.65 -6.28
CA LEU A 70 -14.02 5.83 -5.90
C LEU A 70 -14.71 7.09 -6.45
N HIS A 71 -14.81 8.10 -5.61
CA HIS A 71 -15.37 9.40 -5.97
C HIS A 71 -14.46 10.51 -5.47
N ARG A 72 -14.34 11.58 -6.26
CA ARG A 72 -13.67 12.79 -5.80
C ARG A 72 -14.53 13.46 -4.74
N THR A 73 -13.90 13.83 -3.63
CA THR A 73 -14.53 14.64 -2.60
C THR A 73 -13.90 16.04 -2.62
N GLY A 74 -14.64 17.05 -2.14
CA GLY A 74 -14.11 18.41 -1.98
C GLY A 74 -13.22 18.59 -0.74
N GLY A 75 -12.98 17.52 0.02
CA GLY A 75 -12.19 17.55 1.24
C GLY A 75 -10.70 17.68 0.97
N SER A 76 -9.97 18.21 1.96
CA SER A 76 -8.51 18.19 1.92
C SER A 76 -8.03 16.73 2.00
N LEU A 77 -7.27 16.29 0.99
CA LEU A 77 -6.74 14.95 0.86
C LEU A 77 -5.26 15.01 0.48
N VAL A 78 -4.44 14.26 1.22
CA VAL A 78 -3.03 14.04 0.92
C VAL A 78 -2.80 12.56 0.66
N LEU A 79 -2.17 12.26 -0.46
CA LEU A 79 -1.76 10.93 -0.87
C LEU A 79 -0.24 10.81 -0.70
N SER A 80 0.21 10.10 0.34
CA SER A 80 1.63 9.84 0.56
C SER A 80 2.09 8.71 -0.36
N GLY A 81 3.11 8.97 -1.17
CA GLY A 81 3.74 7.96 -2.03
C GLY A 81 5.23 7.91 -1.78
N HIS A 82 5.75 6.72 -1.49
CA HIS A 82 7.18 6.46 -1.34
C HIS A 82 7.79 6.20 -2.71
N ARG A 83 8.88 6.91 -3.04
CA ARG A 83 9.39 6.98 -4.41
C ARG A 83 9.98 5.65 -4.89
N TYR A 84 10.61 4.89 -4.00
CA TYR A 84 11.36 3.68 -4.34
C TYR A 84 10.85 2.42 -3.64
N GLU A 85 9.73 2.49 -2.92
CA GLU A 85 9.17 1.31 -2.28
C GLU A 85 8.66 0.26 -3.28
N SER A 86 8.54 -0.99 -2.83
CA SER A 86 8.11 -2.12 -3.66
C SER A 86 6.71 -2.66 -3.35
N ILE A 87 6.06 -2.18 -2.28
CA ILE A 87 4.76 -2.71 -1.83
C ILE A 87 3.61 -1.94 -2.46
N SER A 88 3.57 -0.62 -2.30
CA SER A 88 2.62 0.30 -2.94
C SER A 88 3.36 1.22 -3.91
N LEU A 89 3.52 0.76 -5.15
CA LEU A 89 4.32 1.46 -6.16
C LEU A 89 3.90 2.93 -6.31
N TYR A 90 4.87 3.83 -6.42
CA TYR A 90 4.62 5.27 -6.57
C TYR A 90 3.65 5.63 -7.71
N ALA A 91 3.67 4.85 -8.79
CA ALA A 91 2.73 5.00 -9.90
C ALA A 91 1.26 4.88 -9.43
N TRP A 92 0.95 3.98 -8.49
CA TRP A 92 -0.39 3.82 -7.93
C TRP A 92 -0.84 5.06 -7.16
N THR A 93 0.06 5.76 -6.45
CA THR A 93 -0.26 7.05 -5.83
C THR A 93 -0.71 8.09 -6.87
N THR A 94 -0.04 8.16 -8.02
CA THR A 94 -0.44 9.08 -9.09
C THR A 94 -1.75 8.68 -9.78
N GLN A 95 -2.00 7.38 -9.95
CA GLN A 95 -3.27 6.86 -10.46
C GLN A 95 -4.42 7.16 -9.48
N MET A 96 -4.20 6.96 -8.18
CA MET A 96 -5.17 7.28 -7.15
C MET A 96 -5.48 8.79 -7.14
N ARG A 97 -4.46 9.66 -7.22
CA ARG A 97 -4.67 11.11 -7.37
C ARG A 97 -5.54 11.44 -8.58
N SER A 98 -5.32 10.76 -9.71
CA SER A 98 -6.16 10.95 -10.89
C SER A 98 -7.62 10.55 -10.64
N ALA A 99 -7.84 9.45 -9.90
CA ALA A 99 -9.19 8.96 -9.56
C ALA A 99 -9.90 9.86 -8.54
N VAL A 100 -9.27 10.15 -7.39
CA VAL A 100 -9.92 10.80 -6.23
C VAL A 100 -9.51 12.25 -5.96
N GLY A 101 -8.51 12.77 -6.69
CA GLY A 101 -7.98 14.11 -6.47
C GLY A 101 -6.94 14.17 -5.34
N GLY A 102 -6.80 15.35 -4.72
CA GLY A 102 -5.86 15.60 -3.64
C GLY A 102 -4.45 16.00 -4.08
N THR A 103 -3.58 16.14 -3.07
CA THR A 103 -2.18 16.51 -3.20
C THR A 103 -1.30 15.30 -2.97
N VAL A 104 -0.32 15.08 -3.86
CA VAL A 104 0.69 14.03 -3.66
C VAL A 104 1.81 14.56 -2.80
N PHE A 105 2.10 13.83 -1.72
CA PHE A 105 3.25 14.04 -0.85
C PHE A 105 4.27 12.93 -1.13
N THR A 106 5.39 13.29 -1.73
CA THR A 106 6.44 12.34 -2.12
C THR A 106 7.43 12.15 -0.98
N VAL A 107 7.61 10.90 -0.54
CA VAL A 107 8.69 10.53 0.38
C VAL A 107 9.82 9.90 -0.44
N ASN A 108 11.02 10.47 -0.36
CA ASN A 108 12.15 10.08 -1.21
C ASN A 108 12.97 8.91 -0.64
N ASP A 109 12.30 7.82 -0.24
CA ASP A 109 12.93 6.61 0.28
C ASP A 109 12.39 5.32 -0.35
N ASP A 110 12.90 4.19 0.11
CA ASP A 110 12.53 2.83 -0.32
C ASP A 110 11.72 2.05 0.73
N MET A 111 11.28 2.72 1.82
CA MET A 111 10.60 2.10 2.94
C MET A 111 9.08 2.24 2.86
N HIS A 112 8.35 1.13 2.99
CA HIS A 112 6.90 1.15 3.04
C HIS A 112 6.37 1.81 4.32
N GLY A 113 5.61 2.91 4.17
CA GLY A 113 4.89 3.56 5.27
C GLY A 113 5.80 4.22 6.31
N SER A 114 6.91 4.81 5.88
CA SER A 114 7.95 5.37 6.76
C SER A 114 7.72 6.83 7.21
N VAL A 115 6.67 7.52 6.75
CA VAL A 115 6.44 8.97 7.02
C VAL A 115 6.60 9.35 8.48
N LEU A 116 6.09 8.51 9.40
CA LEU A 116 6.15 8.75 10.84
C LEU A 116 7.47 8.33 11.51
N ARG A 117 8.38 7.70 10.77
CA ARG A 117 9.68 7.24 11.26
C ARG A 117 10.76 8.32 11.13
N GLU A 118 10.61 9.22 10.16
CA GLU A 118 11.51 10.34 9.93
C GLU A 118 10.91 11.62 10.56
N PRO A 119 11.53 12.21 11.61
CA PRO A 119 10.97 13.35 12.32
C PRO A 119 10.61 14.55 11.43
N SER A 120 11.43 14.84 10.42
CA SER A 120 11.18 15.94 9.49
C SER A 120 9.94 15.70 8.61
N CYS A 121 9.70 14.47 8.19
CA CYS A 121 8.49 14.05 7.48
C CYS A 121 7.26 14.10 8.40
N ALA A 122 7.39 13.58 9.63
CA ALA A 122 6.32 13.56 10.61
C ALA A 122 5.83 14.99 10.95
N ALA A 123 6.74 15.94 11.10
CA ALA A 123 6.40 17.35 11.36
C ALA A 123 5.54 17.97 10.24
N LYS A 124 5.81 17.63 8.97
CA LYS A 124 4.99 18.08 7.83
C LYS A 124 3.59 17.49 7.85
N LEU A 125 3.45 16.21 8.23
CA LEU A 125 2.14 15.57 8.38
C LEU A 125 1.33 16.20 9.51
N VAL A 126 1.97 16.51 10.65
CA VAL A 126 1.32 17.24 11.75
C VAL A 126 0.87 18.63 11.29
N SER A 127 1.72 19.36 10.55
CA SER A 127 1.36 20.67 9.97
C SER A 127 0.17 20.57 9.02
N TYR A 128 0.08 19.51 8.22
CA TYR A 128 -1.09 19.26 7.38
C TYR A 128 -2.37 19.09 8.19
N PHE A 129 -2.36 18.30 9.26
CA PHE A 129 -3.55 18.12 10.09
C PHE A 129 -3.97 19.39 10.84
N THR A 130 -3.04 20.28 11.19
CA THR A 130 -3.36 21.52 11.91
C THR A 130 -3.73 22.68 10.99
N THR A 131 -3.21 22.71 9.75
CA THR A 131 -3.37 23.86 8.83
C THR A 131 -4.13 23.54 7.55
N GLY A 132 -4.31 22.26 7.24
CA GLY A 132 -4.83 21.79 5.95
C GLY A 132 -3.85 21.94 4.78
N ARG A 133 -2.60 22.34 5.03
CA ARG A 133 -1.59 22.60 4.00
C ARG A 133 -0.39 21.67 4.14
N ILE A 134 0.10 21.18 3.01
CA ILE A 134 1.32 20.39 2.94
C ILE A 134 2.14 20.82 1.73
N ASP A 135 3.45 20.67 1.82
CA ASP A 135 4.34 20.79 0.66
C ASP A 135 4.37 19.48 -0.15
N ARG A 136 5.24 19.43 -1.16
CA ARG A 136 5.27 18.30 -2.11
C ARG A 136 6.01 17.07 -1.59
N GLY A 137 6.66 17.10 -0.43
CA GLY A 137 7.41 15.93 0.03
C GLY A 137 8.45 16.14 1.12
N CYS A 138 9.16 15.06 1.41
CA CYS A 138 10.30 14.99 2.33
C CYS A 138 11.31 13.93 1.88
N ASP A 139 12.49 13.94 2.49
CA ASP A 139 13.58 13.03 2.11
C ASP A 139 13.33 11.57 2.53
N GLY A 140 12.53 11.33 3.58
CA GLY A 140 12.23 9.98 4.06
C GLY A 140 13.37 9.38 4.89
N VAL A 141 13.29 8.08 5.13
CA VAL A 141 14.32 7.37 5.90
C VAL A 141 15.58 7.21 5.05
N PRO A 142 16.78 7.55 5.57
CA PRO A 142 18.03 7.36 4.85
C PRO A 142 18.28 5.90 4.50
N VAL A 143 18.79 5.65 3.30
CA VAL A 143 19.33 4.33 2.94
C VAL A 143 20.60 4.10 3.79
N PRO A 144 20.74 2.96 4.48
CA PRO A 144 21.95 2.66 5.25
C PRO A 144 23.20 2.73 4.38
N GLU A 145 24.25 3.39 4.86
CA GLU A 145 25.57 3.32 4.24
C GLU A 145 26.11 1.88 4.33
N SER A 146 26.62 1.36 3.23
CA SER A 146 27.14 -0.01 3.07
C SER A 146 28.52 -0.19 3.69
#